data_AF-A0A7X4JUS7-F1
#
_entry.id   AF-A0A7X4JUS7-F1
#
_cell.length_a   1.000
_cell.length_b   1.000
_cell.length_c   1.000
_cell.angle_alpha   90.00
_cell.angle_beta   90.00
_cell.angle_gamma   90.00
#
_symmetry.space_group_name_H-M   'P 1'
#
loop_
_entity.id
_entity.type
_entity.pdbx_description
1 polymer ?
#
loop_
_entity_poly.entity_id
_entity_poly.type
_entity_poly.pdbx_seq_one_letter_code
_entity_poly.pdbx_strand_id
1 'polypeptide(L)'
;MYLTLAFEALEAETAARPVRRWQLGDPGTDHEVPPDDPARYGLILPEFWPWRPDHPDHQRFVSQFWDTYTEQAVHFATIAEEEGVRLYSLGTETDRLFRTRYGGHYWTNDFSRELRAMVEQVRTVYGGLLTYDMHYTAVTEDWFSPGSAELWEDLDLDVVGVSAWFPLTDTVPTEVLSLADLRNAFDLLFQEHVVPLASRNTGRPVVFTEFGAVDTMEAPFNPADWSMTGQAAVYTDSNGNGLDDGQETQANIYRALFDIIDENVGVVRGVFSWNIGIASDSLWQDFESQARSYNIRSKLSQETVRSVYECYARR
;
A
#
# COMPACT_ATOMS: atom_id res chain seq x y z
N MET A 1 -9.11 -2.84 9.94
CA MET A 1 -10.05 -2.74 8.80
C MET A 1 -9.50 -1.67 7.85
N TYR A 2 -9.66 -1.86 6.53
CA TYR A 2 -9.15 -0.94 5.50
C TYR A 2 -10.32 -0.32 4.75
N LEU A 3 -10.41 1.01 4.71
CA LEU A 3 -11.27 1.68 3.76
C LEU A 3 -10.50 1.80 2.44
N THR A 4 -10.93 1.03 1.44
CA THR A 4 -10.40 1.13 0.08
C THR A 4 -11.48 1.61 -0.88
N LEU A 5 -11.06 2.42 -1.85
CA LEU A 5 -11.93 2.90 -2.91
C LEU A 5 -11.86 1.96 -4.12
N ALA A 6 -12.91 1.19 -4.36
CA ALA A 6 -13.01 0.34 -5.54
C ALA A 6 -13.45 1.16 -6.77
N PHE A 7 -12.52 1.90 -7.39
CA PHE A 7 -12.77 2.61 -8.66
C PHE A 7 -12.33 1.83 -9.90
N GLU A 8 -11.66 0.69 -9.73
CA GLU A 8 -11.09 -0.12 -10.83
C GLU A 8 -11.95 -1.35 -11.12
N ALA A 9 -13.27 -1.19 -11.10
CA ALA A 9 -14.18 -2.21 -11.62
C ALA A 9 -13.98 -2.37 -13.13
N LEU A 10 -14.29 -3.55 -13.67
CA LEU A 10 -14.17 -3.83 -15.12
C LEU A 10 -14.89 -2.76 -15.95
N GLU A 11 -16.06 -2.30 -15.51
CA GLU A 11 -16.83 -1.24 -16.16
C GLU A 11 -16.11 0.11 -16.16
N ALA A 12 -15.37 0.43 -15.10
CA ALA A 12 -14.60 1.67 -14.99
C ALA A 12 -13.32 1.61 -15.85
N GLU A 13 -12.64 0.46 -15.88
CA GLU A 13 -11.45 0.24 -16.70
C GLU A 13 -11.77 0.20 -18.20
N THR A 14 -12.94 -0.33 -18.57
CA THR A 14 -13.41 -0.40 -19.97
C THR A 14 -14.26 0.79 -20.40
N ALA A 15 -14.45 1.78 -19.52
CA ALA A 15 -15.18 2.99 -19.85
C ALA A 15 -14.53 3.73 -21.02
N ALA A 16 -15.32 4.53 -21.75
CA ALA A 16 -14.80 5.37 -22.84
C ALA A 16 -13.69 6.32 -22.37
N ARG A 17 -13.68 6.64 -21.07
CA ARG A 17 -12.66 7.47 -20.40
C ARG A 17 -12.31 6.88 -19.04
N PRO A 18 -11.41 5.90 -18.95
CA PRO A 18 -11.07 5.28 -17.69
C PRO A 18 -10.33 6.27 -16.80
N VAL A 19 -10.60 6.18 -15.49
CA VAL A 19 -9.91 6.90 -14.43
C VAL A 19 -9.32 5.85 -13.48
N ARG A 20 -8.04 6.00 -13.16
CA ARG A 20 -7.35 5.15 -12.18
C ARG A 20 -7.49 5.74 -10.78
N ARG A 21 -7.54 4.87 -9.78
CA ARG A 21 -7.69 5.24 -8.36
C ARG A 21 -6.61 6.24 -7.90
N TRP A 22 -5.36 6.04 -8.31
CA TRP A 22 -4.24 6.90 -7.93
C TRP A 22 -4.32 8.33 -8.50
N GLN A 23 -5.22 8.60 -9.45
CA GLN A 23 -5.39 9.93 -10.05
C GLN A 23 -6.27 10.86 -9.22
N LEU A 24 -7.09 10.33 -8.32
CA LEU A 24 -8.06 11.12 -7.57
C LEU A 24 -7.38 12.24 -6.76
N GLY A 25 -7.97 13.43 -6.77
CA GLY A 25 -7.42 14.60 -6.08
C GLY A 25 -6.33 15.34 -6.86
N ASP A 26 -5.95 14.90 -8.06
CA ASP A 26 -4.97 15.62 -8.89
C ASP A 26 -5.55 16.95 -9.43
N PRO A 27 -4.98 18.12 -9.08
CA PRO A 27 -5.50 19.42 -9.49
C PRO A 27 -5.27 19.76 -10.96
N GLY A 28 -4.42 19.03 -11.67
CA GLY A 28 -4.08 19.24 -13.07
C GLY A 28 -3.95 20.66 -13.59
N THR A 29 -2.70 21.09 -13.79
CA THR A 29 -2.41 22.43 -14.31
C THR A 29 -2.53 22.53 -15.83
N ASP A 30 -2.32 23.74 -16.35
CA ASP A 30 -2.75 24.29 -17.65
C ASP A 30 -2.44 23.49 -18.93
N HIS A 31 -1.72 22.36 -18.90
CA HIS A 31 -1.61 21.44 -20.04
C HIS A 31 -1.38 19.96 -19.68
N GLU A 32 -1.53 19.53 -18.41
CA GLU A 32 -0.88 18.28 -17.96
C GLU A 32 -1.70 17.38 -17.01
N VAL A 33 -3.01 17.17 -17.23
CA VAL A 33 -3.70 16.02 -16.60
C VAL A 33 -4.66 15.25 -17.50
N PRO A 34 -4.60 13.89 -17.48
CA PRO A 34 -3.44 13.06 -17.10
C PRO A 34 -2.42 13.05 -18.25
N PRO A 35 -1.13 12.72 -18.00
CA PRO A 35 -0.06 12.90 -18.99
C PRO A 35 -0.45 12.26 -20.31
N ASP A 36 -0.05 12.89 -21.42
CA ASP A 36 -0.41 12.62 -22.83
C ASP A 36 -0.19 11.18 -23.35
N ASP A 37 0.01 10.19 -22.47
CA ASP A 37 0.03 8.78 -22.77
C ASP A 37 -1.30 8.09 -22.38
N PRO A 38 -2.26 8.00 -23.34
CA PRO A 38 -3.50 7.27 -23.14
C PRO A 38 -3.30 5.78 -22.85
N ALA A 39 -2.13 5.20 -23.11
CA ALA A 39 -1.82 3.81 -22.74
C ALA A 39 -1.45 3.65 -21.25
N ARG A 40 -1.14 4.75 -20.54
CA ARG A 40 -0.58 4.70 -19.19
C ARG A 40 -1.45 5.38 -18.13
N TYR A 41 -2.25 6.39 -18.49
CA TYR A 41 -2.87 7.27 -17.49
C TYR A 41 -4.37 7.55 -17.64
N GLY A 42 -5.09 6.88 -18.54
CA GLY A 42 -6.54 7.08 -18.69
C GLY A 42 -6.94 8.34 -19.47
N LEU A 43 -8.13 8.32 -20.08
CA LEU A 43 -8.53 9.20 -21.19
C LEU A 43 -9.45 10.38 -20.76
N ILE A 44 -9.41 10.80 -19.49
CA ILE A 44 -10.29 11.89 -19.04
C ILE A 44 -9.76 13.24 -19.54
N LEU A 45 -10.51 13.91 -20.40
CA LEU A 45 -10.11 15.24 -20.90
C LEU A 45 -10.23 16.28 -19.77
N PRO A 46 -9.40 17.33 -19.76
CA PRO A 46 -9.40 18.34 -18.70
C PRO A 46 -10.77 18.95 -18.39
N GLU A 47 -11.61 19.17 -19.40
CA GLU A 47 -12.96 19.73 -19.25
C GLU A 47 -13.96 18.78 -18.58
N PHE A 48 -13.56 17.53 -18.30
CA PHE A 48 -14.33 16.54 -17.53
C PHE A 48 -13.61 16.13 -16.25
N TRP A 49 -12.55 16.84 -15.84
CA TRP A 49 -11.77 16.54 -14.64
C TRP A 49 -12.09 17.54 -13.51
N PRO A 50 -13.15 17.28 -12.71
CA PRO A 50 -13.63 18.25 -11.72
C PRO A 50 -12.69 18.41 -10.51
N TRP A 51 -11.62 17.63 -10.42
CA TRP A 51 -10.54 17.86 -9.46
C TRP A 51 -9.73 19.12 -9.77
N ARG A 52 -9.76 19.63 -11.02
CA ARG A 52 -9.07 20.88 -11.35
C ARG A 52 -9.70 22.08 -10.64
N PRO A 53 -8.90 22.95 -9.98
CA PRO A 53 -9.42 24.14 -9.31
C PRO A 53 -10.16 25.13 -10.21
N ASP A 54 -9.87 25.14 -11.52
CA ASP A 54 -10.51 26.00 -12.52
C ASP A 54 -11.77 25.40 -13.14
N HIS A 55 -12.08 24.13 -12.87
CA HIS A 55 -13.25 23.46 -13.43
C HIS A 55 -14.54 24.08 -12.87
N PRO A 56 -15.58 24.37 -13.68
CA PRO A 56 -16.81 25.05 -13.22
C PRO A 56 -17.54 24.33 -12.08
N ASP A 57 -17.46 23.00 -12.04
CA ASP A 57 -18.06 22.17 -10.97
C ASP A 57 -17.13 21.85 -9.80
N HIS A 58 -15.87 22.33 -9.79
CA HIS A 58 -14.85 21.90 -8.82
C HIS A 58 -15.33 21.94 -7.37
N GLN A 59 -15.80 23.10 -6.92
CA GLN A 59 -16.25 23.30 -5.54
C GLN A 59 -17.40 22.37 -5.16
N ARG A 60 -18.38 22.22 -6.06
CA ARG A 60 -19.52 21.32 -5.85
C ARG A 60 -19.07 19.86 -5.77
N PHE A 61 -18.23 19.45 -6.71
CA PHE A 61 -17.74 18.09 -6.80
C PHE A 61 -16.87 17.70 -5.61
N VAL A 62 -15.89 18.53 -5.22
CA VAL A 62 -15.01 18.26 -4.07
C VAL A 62 -15.83 18.15 -2.78
N SER A 63 -16.78 19.06 -2.55
CA SER A 63 -17.68 18.97 -1.40
C SER A 63 -18.46 17.65 -1.40
N GLN A 64 -19.14 17.32 -2.50
CA GLN A 64 -19.95 16.09 -2.59
C GLN A 64 -19.10 14.82 -2.45
N PHE A 65 -17.90 14.80 -3.01
CA PHE A 65 -16.96 13.71 -2.85
C PHE A 65 -16.59 13.51 -1.39
N TRP A 66 -16.16 14.56 -0.69
CA TRP A 66 -15.73 14.44 0.69
C TRP A 66 -16.87 14.20 1.66
N ASP A 67 -18.06 14.73 1.40
CA ASP A 67 -19.28 14.41 2.16
C ASP A 67 -19.56 12.90 2.10
N THR A 68 -19.60 12.34 0.89
CA THR A 68 -19.88 10.90 0.70
C THR A 68 -18.74 10.01 1.20
N TYR A 69 -17.48 10.40 1.00
CA TYR A 69 -16.32 9.68 1.54
C TYR A 69 -16.36 9.65 3.07
N THR A 70 -16.72 10.76 3.70
CA THR A 70 -16.85 10.86 5.16
C THR A 70 -17.99 10.00 5.68
N GLU A 71 -19.15 9.99 5.00
CA GLU A 71 -20.27 9.10 5.34
C GLU A 71 -19.83 7.63 5.33
N GLN A 72 -19.10 7.19 4.31
CA GLN A 72 -18.55 5.84 4.24
C GLN A 72 -17.55 5.59 5.37
N ALA A 73 -16.62 6.52 5.59
CA ALA A 73 -15.61 6.39 6.64
C ALA A 73 -16.22 6.23 8.03
N VAL A 74 -17.26 7.01 8.35
CA VAL A 74 -18.01 6.96 9.62
C VAL A 74 -18.84 5.67 9.74
N HIS A 75 -19.52 5.26 8.67
CA HIS A 75 -20.29 4.02 8.65
C HIS A 75 -19.42 2.81 9.01
N PHE A 76 -18.28 2.71 8.33
CA PHE A 76 -17.31 1.64 8.54
C PHE A 76 -16.60 1.77 9.89
N ALA A 77 -16.33 2.97 10.38
CA ALA A 77 -15.81 3.19 11.73
C ALA A 77 -16.78 2.70 12.81
N THR A 78 -18.09 2.86 12.61
CA THR A 78 -19.11 2.35 13.55
C THR A 78 -19.07 0.82 13.62
N ILE A 79 -19.00 0.15 12.45
CA ILE A 79 -18.83 -1.32 12.41
C ILE A 79 -17.51 -1.72 13.09
N ALA A 80 -16.42 -0.99 12.81
CA ALA A 80 -15.12 -1.27 13.42
C ALA A 80 -15.16 -1.15 14.96
N GLU A 81 -15.88 -0.17 15.50
CA GLU A 81 -16.09 -0.03 16.94
C GLU A 81 -16.93 -1.19 17.50
N GLU A 82 -18.06 -1.49 16.87
CA GLU A 82 -18.99 -2.57 17.29
C GLU A 82 -18.31 -3.94 17.32
N GLU A 83 -17.41 -4.21 16.36
CA GLU A 83 -16.66 -5.45 16.23
C GLU A 83 -15.32 -5.46 17.00
N GLY A 84 -14.99 -4.37 17.71
CA GLY A 84 -13.75 -4.26 18.50
C GLY A 84 -12.46 -4.28 17.66
N VAL A 85 -12.53 -3.79 16.42
CA VAL A 85 -11.37 -3.64 15.53
C VAL A 85 -10.38 -2.65 16.16
N ARG A 86 -9.09 -3.02 16.20
CA ARG A 86 -8.05 -2.23 16.89
C ARG A 86 -7.42 -1.14 16.05
N LEU A 87 -7.41 -1.30 14.74
CA LEU A 87 -6.79 -0.38 13.77
C LEU A 87 -7.70 -0.21 12.55
N TYR A 88 -7.98 1.04 12.19
CA TYR A 88 -8.79 1.41 11.05
C TYR A 88 -8.00 2.36 10.14
N SER A 89 -7.80 1.94 8.87
CA SER A 89 -7.20 2.78 7.84
C SER A 89 -8.28 3.60 7.14
N LEU A 90 -8.09 4.93 7.11
CA LEU A 90 -9.03 5.89 6.53
C LEU A 90 -8.97 5.95 5.00
N GLY A 91 -7.99 5.31 4.38
CA GLY A 91 -7.77 5.27 2.93
C GLY A 91 -6.56 4.41 2.61
N THR A 92 -6.45 4.00 1.35
CA THR A 92 -5.36 3.14 0.86
C THR A 92 -4.84 3.66 -0.48
N GLU A 93 -3.55 4.01 -0.50
CA GLU A 93 -2.74 4.35 -1.69
C GLU A 93 -3.37 5.41 -2.62
N THR A 94 -4.14 6.33 -2.05
CA THR A 94 -4.74 7.47 -2.75
C THR A 94 -4.00 8.73 -2.38
N ASP A 95 -2.67 8.73 -2.54
CA ASP A 95 -1.79 9.74 -1.94
C ASP A 95 -2.02 11.14 -2.50
N ARG A 96 -2.50 11.24 -3.75
CA ARG A 96 -2.92 12.52 -4.36
C ARG A 96 -4.22 13.07 -3.76
N LEU A 97 -5.04 12.24 -3.13
CA LEU A 97 -6.27 12.63 -2.46
C LEU A 97 -6.02 12.91 -0.97
N PHE A 98 -5.16 12.13 -0.32
CA PHE A 98 -4.76 12.31 1.07
C PHE A 98 -3.62 13.34 1.21
N ARG A 99 -3.89 14.55 0.72
CA ARG A 99 -2.96 15.69 0.74
C ARG A 99 -3.43 16.76 1.70
N THR A 100 -2.62 17.08 2.71
CA THR A 100 -2.94 18.07 3.76
C THR A 100 -2.28 19.43 3.59
N ARG A 101 -1.41 19.59 2.57
CA ARG A 101 -0.64 20.82 2.37
C ARG A 101 -0.57 21.19 0.88
N TYR A 102 -0.65 22.49 0.61
CA TYR A 102 -0.40 23.07 -0.70
C TYR A 102 1.05 22.83 -1.14
N GLY A 103 1.24 22.40 -2.39
CA GLY A 103 2.54 21.99 -2.91
C GLY A 103 3.09 22.78 -4.07
N GLY A 104 2.65 24.03 -4.23
CA GLY A 104 3.27 24.95 -5.18
C GLY A 104 2.68 24.83 -6.58
N HIS A 105 3.55 24.83 -7.59
CA HIS A 105 3.15 25.06 -8.97
C HIS A 105 2.24 23.97 -9.54
N TYR A 106 2.51 22.70 -9.25
CA TYR A 106 1.69 21.58 -9.72
C TYR A 106 0.55 21.26 -8.74
N TRP A 107 0.89 21.02 -7.46
CA TRP A 107 -0.06 20.74 -6.39
C TRP A 107 -0.72 22.02 -5.86
N THR A 108 -1.61 22.60 -6.68
CA THR A 108 -2.21 23.92 -6.45
C THR A 108 -3.36 23.95 -5.43
N ASN A 109 -3.75 22.80 -4.88
CA ASN A 109 -4.76 22.68 -3.83
C ASN A 109 -4.35 21.61 -2.80
N ASP A 110 -5.12 21.48 -1.73
CA ASP A 110 -5.05 20.41 -0.74
C ASP A 110 -6.46 20.11 -0.20
N PHE A 111 -6.56 19.11 0.66
CA PHE A 111 -7.83 18.67 1.27
C PHE A 111 -7.72 18.64 2.80
N SER A 112 -6.87 19.48 3.39
CA SER A 112 -6.61 19.49 4.83
C SER A 112 -7.88 19.68 5.65
N ARG A 113 -8.76 20.57 5.17
CA ARG A 113 -10.02 20.89 5.86
C ARG A 113 -10.97 19.68 5.85
N GLU A 114 -11.15 19.07 4.69
CA GLU A 114 -12.05 17.95 4.48
C GLU A 114 -11.55 16.70 5.23
N LEU A 115 -10.25 16.41 5.16
CA LEU A 115 -9.61 15.32 5.89
C LEU A 115 -9.74 15.48 7.41
N ARG A 116 -9.49 16.68 7.95
CA ARG A 116 -9.69 16.95 9.39
C ARG A 116 -11.14 16.75 9.81
N ALA A 117 -12.09 17.26 9.03
CA ALA A 117 -13.51 17.10 9.31
C ALA A 117 -13.94 15.62 9.29
N MET A 118 -13.39 14.82 8.36
CA MET A 118 -13.60 13.38 8.33
C MET A 118 -13.04 12.69 9.58
N VAL A 119 -11.79 12.97 9.96
CA VAL A 119 -11.15 12.39 11.15
C VAL A 119 -11.94 12.73 12.40
N GLU A 120 -12.36 13.99 12.56
CA GLU A 120 -13.19 14.42 13.69
C GLU A 120 -14.50 13.62 13.77
N GLN A 121 -15.19 13.43 12.64
CA GLN A 121 -16.42 12.65 12.61
C GLN A 121 -16.19 11.16 12.91
N VAL A 122 -15.15 10.55 12.35
CA VAL A 122 -14.78 9.16 12.66
C VAL A 122 -14.47 8.99 14.15
N ARG A 123 -13.75 9.93 14.76
CA ARG A 123 -13.44 9.90 16.20
C ARG A 123 -14.67 10.04 17.11
N THR A 124 -15.81 10.51 16.60
CA THR A 124 -17.06 10.52 17.39
C THR A 124 -17.66 9.13 17.60
N VAL A 125 -17.33 8.16 16.73
CA VAL A 125 -17.92 6.81 16.74
C VAL A 125 -16.89 5.70 16.96
N TYR A 126 -15.60 5.96 16.79
CA TYR A 126 -14.54 4.94 16.88
C TYR A 126 -13.40 5.39 17.80
N GLY A 127 -13.13 4.59 18.83
CA GLY A 127 -12.12 4.83 19.86
C GLY A 127 -10.80 4.10 19.65
N GLY A 128 -10.70 3.23 18.63
CA GLY A 128 -9.48 2.50 18.30
C GLY A 128 -8.42 3.37 17.57
N LEU A 129 -7.37 2.71 17.08
CA LEU A 129 -6.28 3.39 16.39
C LEU A 129 -6.67 3.76 14.95
N LEU A 130 -6.32 4.96 14.52
CA LEU A 130 -6.48 5.43 13.14
C LEU A 130 -5.14 5.49 12.41
N THR A 131 -5.19 5.18 11.13
CA THR A 131 -4.07 5.31 10.20
C THR A 131 -4.55 5.70 8.80
N TYR A 132 -3.59 5.91 7.93
CA TYR A 132 -3.75 5.96 6.48
C TYR A 132 -2.68 5.05 5.90
N ASP A 133 -3.06 4.27 4.90
CA ASP A 133 -2.20 3.31 4.23
C ASP A 133 -1.55 3.96 3.01
N MET A 134 -0.34 4.48 3.22
CA MET A 134 0.43 5.25 2.24
C MET A 134 1.19 4.34 1.29
N HIS A 135 1.11 4.58 -0.02
CA HIS A 135 1.92 3.81 -0.97
C HIS A 135 3.42 4.07 -0.77
N TYR A 136 4.26 3.05 -0.95
CA TYR A 136 5.71 3.19 -0.75
C TYR A 136 6.35 4.31 -1.59
N THR A 137 5.82 4.59 -2.78
CA THR A 137 6.35 5.67 -3.63
C THR A 137 6.16 7.05 -3.01
N ALA A 138 5.15 7.26 -2.17
CA ALA A 138 5.01 8.52 -1.43
C ALA A 138 6.03 8.66 -0.29
N VAL A 139 6.71 7.56 0.09
CA VAL A 139 7.82 7.55 1.05
C VAL A 139 9.16 7.75 0.34
N THR A 140 9.35 7.13 -0.83
CA THR A 140 10.63 7.15 -1.57
C THR A 140 10.74 8.31 -2.56
N GLU A 141 9.61 8.82 -3.05
CA GLU A 141 9.54 9.88 -4.04
C GLU A 141 8.82 11.10 -3.45
N ASP A 142 9.37 12.29 -3.68
CA ASP A 142 8.76 13.56 -3.28
C ASP A 142 7.66 14.03 -4.27
N TRP A 143 7.16 13.13 -5.12
CA TRP A 143 6.26 13.48 -6.22
C TRP A 143 4.80 13.64 -5.77
N PHE A 144 4.30 12.82 -4.86
CA PHE A 144 2.85 12.72 -4.58
C PHE A 144 2.26 13.87 -3.77
N SER A 145 3.08 14.69 -3.13
CA SER A 145 2.78 16.01 -2.57
C SER A 145 3.86 16.36 -1.52
N PRO A 146 4.25 17.63 -1.35
CA PRO A 146 4.80 18.05 -0.06
C PRO A 146 3.74 17.87 1.03
N GLY A 147 4.12 17.31 2.18
CA GLY A 147 3.19 17.01 3.27
C GLY A 147 2.86 15.55 3.47
N SER A 148 3.18 14.64 2.53
CA SER A 148 2.90 13.21 2.69
C SER A 148 3.52 12.65 3.97
N ALA A 149 4.76 13.05 4.28
CA ALA A 149 5.44 12.62 5.50
C ALA A 149 4.83 13.19 6.79
N GLU A 150 4.04 14.26 6.67
CA GLU A 150 3.42 15.01 7.76
C GLU A 150 1.93 14.72 7.92
N LEU A 151 1.36 13.87 7.07
CA LEU A 151 -0.06 13.50 7.10
C LEU A 151 -0.54 13.09 8.50
N TRP A 152 0.26 12.29 9.21
CA TRP A 152 -0.09 11.79 10.55
C TRP A 152 -0.04 12.87 11.63
N GLU A 153 0.88 13.84 11.51
CA GLU A 153 0.90 15.02 12.38
C GLU A 153 -0.29 15.93 12.08
N ASP A 154 -0.49 16.23 10.79
CA ASP A 154 -1.54 17.13 10.35
C ASP A 154 -2.91 16.61 10.76
N LEU A 155 -3.18 15.32 10.61
CA LEU A 155 -4.49 14.72 10.89
C LEU A 155 -4.62 14.12 12.30
N ASP A 156 -3.57 14.20 13.13
CA ASP A 156 -3.51 13.54 14.45
C ASP A 156 -3.87 12.04 14.41
N LEU A 157 -3.26 11.33 13.47
CA LEU A 157 -3.39 9.88 13.32
C LEU A 157 -2.43 9.16 14.27
N ASP A 158 -2.80 7.95 14.70
CA ASP A 158 -2.08 7.22 15.75
C ASP A 158 -0.91 6.40 15.21
N VAL A 159 -1.02 5.89 13.99
CA VAL A 159 -0.10 4.91 13.39
C VAL A 159 0.33 5.37 12.00
N VAL A 160 1.62 5.26 11.69
CA VAL A 160 2.18 5.47 10.36
C VAL A 160 1.99 4.20 9.51
N GLY A 161 1.04 4.21 8.58
CA GLY A 161 0.73 3.08 7.72
C GLY A 161 1.42 3.19 6.36
N VAL A 162 2.10 2.13 5.93
CA VAL A 162 2.78 2.06 4.62
C VAL A 162 2.44 0.76 3.89
N SER A 163 1.92 0.86 2.68
CA SER A 163 1.91 -0.23 1.69
C SER A 163 3.32 -0.41 1.15
N ALA A 164 4.07 -1.33 1.75
CA ALA A 164 5.52 -1.48 1.68
C ALA A 164 5.97 -2.33 0.47
N TRP A 165 5.54 -1.96 -0.73
CA TRP A 165 5.85 -2.64 -1.99
C TRP A 165 7.21 -2.27 -2.60
N PHE A 166 8.21 -2.01 -1.75
CA PHE A 166 9.49 -1.46 -2.17
C PHE A 166 10.31 -2.43 -3.05
N PRO A 167 10.74 -2.04 -4.26
CA PRO A 167 11.73 -2.78 -5.03
C PRO A 167 13.01 -3.02 -4.25
N LEU A 168 13.55 -4.23 -4.33
CA LEU A 168 14.79 -4.67 -3.68
C LEU A 168 15.97 -4.76 -4.66
N THR A 169 15.70 -4.65 -5.96
CA THR A 169 16.70 -4.67 -7.03
C THR A 169 16.34 -3.74 -8.17
N ASP A 170 17.34 -3.16 -8.83
CA ASP A 170 17.14 -2.27 -10.00
C ASP A 170 16.89 -3.02 -11.32
N THR A 171 17.16 -4.34 -11.36
CA THR A 171 16.97 -5.17 -12.54
C THR A 171 16.29 -6.47 -12.17
N VAL A 172 15.47 -7.02 -13.08
CA VAL A 172 14.84 -8.32 -12.94
C VAL A 172 15.90 -9.40 -12.63
N PRO A 173 15.83 -10.08 -11.48
CA PRO A 173 16.74 -11.18 -11.16
C PRO A 173 16.62 -12.33 -12.16
N THR A 174 17.74 -12.96 -12.48
CA THR A 174 17.80 -14.17 -13.32
C THR A 174 18.07 -15.44 -12.53
N GLU A 175 18.23 -15.31 -11.22
CA GLU A 175 18.51 -16.39 -10.27
C GLU A 175 17.92 -16.03 -8.90
N VAL A 176 17.82 -17.03 -8.01
CA VAL A 176 17.37 -16.81 -6.64
C VAL A 176 18.39 -15.96 -5.89
N LEU A 177 17.97 -14.77 -5.43
CA LEU A 177 18.81 -13.90 -4.62
C LEU A 177 19.06 -14.52 -3.25
N SER A 178 20.30 -14.38 -2.77
CA SER A 178 20.66 -14.88 -1.45
C SER A 178 19.97 -14.06 -0.35
N LEU A 179 19.79 -14.66 0.82
CA LEU A 179 19.31 -13.94 2.01
C LEU A 179 20.21 -12.74 2.33
N ALA A 180 21.53 -12.83 2.10
CA ALA A 180 22.45 -11.74 2.36
C ALA A 180 22.23 -10.55 1.42
N ASP A 181 21.97 -10.79 0.13
CA ASP A 181 21.71 -9.74 -0.85
C ASP A 181 20.40 -9.02 -0.54
N LEU A 182 19.34 -9.77 -0.22
CA LEU A 182 18.05 -9.20 0.15
C LEU A 182 18.11 -8.42 1.47
N ARG A 183 18.87 -8.90 2.45
CA ARG A 183 19.12 -8.14 3.69
C ARG A 183 19.84 -6.83 3.42
N ASN A 184 20.85 -6.83 2.56
CA ASN A 184 21.55 -5.60 2.20
C ASN A 184 20.62 -4.60 1.50
N ALA A 185 19.74 -5.07 0.61
CA ALA A 185 18.73 -4.22 -0.02
C ALA A 185 17.76 -3.61 1.01
N PHE A 186 17.25 -4.41 1.94
CA PHE A 186 16.37 -3.91 3.01
C PHE A 186 17.09 -2.98 3.98
N ASP A 187 18.36 -3.21 4.31
CA ASP A 187 19.13 -2.30 5.17
C ASP A 187 19.24 -0.91 4.53
N LEU A 188 19.67 -0.84 3.26
CA LEU A 188 19.72 0.41 2.49
C LEU A 188 18.36 1.11 2.50
N LEU A 189 17.30 0.37 2.20
CA LEU A 189 15.93 0.88 2.21
C LEU A 189 15.52 1.46 3.58
N PHE A 190 15.85 0.74 4.66
CA PHE A 190 15.54 1.19 6.01
C PHE A 190 16.30 2.47 6.35
N GLN A 191 17.60 2.53 6.07
CA GLN A 191 18.41 3.71 6.37
C GLN A 191 17.97 4.94 5.56
N GLU A 192 17.63 4.76 4.28
CA GLU A 192 17.30 5.87 3.39
C GLU A 192 15.88 6.39 3.57
N HIS A 193 14.93 5.52 3.90
CA HIS A 193 13.50 5.86 3.84
C HIS A 193 12.73 5.59 5.15
N VAL A 194 12.83 4.38 5.68
CA VAL A 194 11.96 3.95 6.80
C VAL A 194 12.37 4.58 8.14
N VAL A 195 13.68 4.61 8.43
CA VAL A 195 14.22 5.23 9.66
C VAL A 195 13.97 6.75 9.67
N PRO A 196 14.21 7.50 8.56
CA PRO A 196 13.82 8.90 8.48
C PRO A 196 12.32 9.13 8.66
N LEU A 197 11.46 8.29 8.07
CA LEU A 197 10.00 8.39 8.24
C LEU A 197 9.59 8.22 9.70
N ALA A 198 10.12 7.18 10.37
CA ALA A 198 9.88 6.93 11.79
C ALA A 198 10.38 8.09 12.68
N SER A 199 11.55 8.65 12.35
CA SER A 199 12.14 9.76 13.09
C SER A 199 11.28 11.03 13.02
N ARG A 200 10.71 11.33 11.84
CA ARG A 200 9.77 12.47 11.67
C ARG A 200 8.47 12.26 12.45
N ASN A 201 8.00 11.02 12.55
CA ASN A 201 6.75 10.66 13.21
C ASN A 201 6.97 10.14 14.64
N THR A 202 7.84 10.79 15.41
CA THR A 202 8.20 10.37 16.77
C THR A 202 6.95 10.16 17.64
N GLY A 203 6.88 9.00 18.30
CA GLY A 203 5.75 8.61 19.16
C GLY A 203 4.64 7.84 18.44
N ARG A 204 4.65 7.79 17.12
CA ARG A 204 3.73 6.98 16.30
C ARG A 204 4.46 5.75 15.78
N PRO A 205 3.93 4.51 15.97
CA PRO A 205 4.56 3.33 15.40
C PRO A 205 4.43 3.32 13.88
N VAL A 206 5.49 2.94 13.18
CA VAL A 206 5.40 2.57 11.75
C VAL A 206 4.92 1.14 11.64
N VAL A 207 3.95 0.91 10.77
CA VAL A 207 3.37 -0.39 10.46
C VAL A 207 3.33 -0.52 8.95
N PHE A 208 3.83 -1.63 8.44
CA PHE A 208 3.62 -1.98 7.04
C PHE A 208 2.21 -2.55 6.92
N THR A 209 1.31 -1.73 6.39
CA THR A 209 -0.11 -2.01 6.21
C THR A 209 -0.36 -2.93 5.03
N GLU A 210 0.56 -2.98 4.07
CA GLU A 210 0.66 -4.05 3.10
C GLU A 210 2.12 -4.45 2.94
N PHE A 211 2.39 -5.75 2.83
CA PHE A 211 3.70 -6.28 2.48
C PHE A 211 3.56 -7.68 1.92
N GLY A 212 4.26 -7.98 0.83
CA GLY A 212 4.34 -9.32 0.30
C GLY A 212 5.17 -9.36 -0.96
N ALA A 213 5.20 -10.54 -1.56
CA ALA A 213 5.81 -10.80 -2.85
C ALA A 213 5.11 -12.02 -3.45
N VAL A 214 4.89 -12.04 -4.76
CA VAL A 214 4.52 -13.28 -5.46
C VAL A 214 5.70 -14.26 -5.38
N ASP A 215 5.43 -15.56 -5.30
CA ASP A 215 6.46 -16.62 -5.27
C ASP A 215 7.11 -16.83 -6.65
N THR A 216 7.84 -15.82 -7.11
CA THR A 216 8.56 -15.77 -8.39
C THR A 216 9.94 -15.15 -8.19
N MET A 217 10.91 -15.50 -9.03
CA MET A 217 12.27 -14.94 -8.95
C MET A 217 12.31 -13.44 -9.27
N GLU A 218 11.34 -12.95 -10.04
CA GLU A 218 11.22 -11.56 -10.47
C GLU A 218 10.70 -10.63 -9.37
N ALA A 219 10.12 -11.18 -8.30
CA ALA A 219 9.44 -10.39 -7.26
C ALA A 219 10.33 -9.33 -6.58
N PRO A 220 11.64 -9.52 -6.35
CA PRO A 220 12.52 -8.46 -5.83
C PRO A 220 12.55 -7.20 -6.70
N PHE A 221 12.33 -7.30 -8.02
CA PHE A 221 12.34 -6.15 -8.92
C PHE A 221 11.04 -5.34 -8.87
N ASN A 222 9.89 -6.02 -8.76
CA ASN A 222 8.59 -5.37 -8.66
C ASN A 222 7.65 -6.15 -7.74
N PRO A 223 7.72 -5.91 -6.42
CA PRO A 223 6.95 -6.68 -5.45
C PRO A 223 5.44 -6.53 -5.56
N ALA A 224 4.95 -5.42 -6.13
CA ALA A 224 3.53 -5.17 -6.38
C ALA A 224 3.02 -5.82 -7.69
N ASP A 225 3.89 -6.42 -8.51
CA ASP A 225 3.48 -7.05 -9.77
C ASP A 225 2.64 -8.29 -9.52
N TRP A 226 1.33 -8.13 -9.70
CA TRP A 226 0.37 -9.22 -9.55
C TRP A 226 0.15 -10.02 -10.85
N SER A 227 0.81 -9.69 -11.98
CA SER A 227 0.58 -10.31 -13.30
C SER A 227 0.82 -11.82 -13.32
N MET A 228 1.65 -12.32 -12.42
CA MET A 228 1.93 -13.75 -12.25
C MET A 228 0.92 -14.45 -11.33
N THR A 229 0.08 -13.71 -10.59
CA THR A 229 -0.90 -14.29 -9.68
C THR A 229 -1.94 -15.11 -10.45
N GLY A 230 -2.23 -16.31 -9.98
CA GLY A 230 -3.18 -17.23 -10.61
C GLY A 230 -2.59 -18.06 -11.76
N GLN A 231 -1.36 -17.78 -12.21
CA GLN A 231 -0.67 -18.66 -13.14
C GLN A 231 -0.26 -19.96 -12.45
N ALA A 232 -0.24 -21.07 -13.19
CA ALA A 232 0.15 -22.37 -12.64
C ALA A 232 1.57 -22.32 -12.07
N ALA A 233 1.73 -22.79 -10.83
CA ALA A 233 3.03 -22.94 -10.20
C ALA A 233 3.77 -24.12 -10.85
N VAL A 234 4.86 -23.81 -11.57
CA VAL A 234 5.77 -24.80 -12.14
C VAL A 234 7.01 -24.86 -11.26
N TYR A 235 7.32 -26.04 -10.73
CA TYR A 235 8.53 -26.26 -9.92
C TYR A 235 9.77 -25.95 -10.76
N THR A 236 10.58 -25.01 -10.29
CA THR A 236 11.89 -24.67 -10.85
C THR A 236 12.94 -24.72 -9.77
N ASP A 237 14.11 -25.28 -10.07
CA ASP A 237 15.22 -25.44 -9.12
C ASP A 237 16.53 -25.23 -9.88
N SER A 238 16.77 -23.96 -10.23
CA SER A 238 17.89 -23.56 -11.08
C SER A 238 19.24 -23.66 -10.37
N ASN A 239 19.24 -23.55 -9.04
CA ASN A 239 20.42 -23.64 -8.18
C ASN A 239 20.72 -25.08 -7.69
N GLY A 240 19.79 -26.03 -7.90
CA GLY A 240 19.97 -27.46 -7.60
C GLY A 240 19.88 -27.81 -6.11
N ASN A 241 19.22 -26.99 -5.30
CA ASN A 241 19.13 -27.17 -3.85
C ASN A 241 17.90 -28.00 -3.40
N GLY A 242 17.02 -28.39 -4.33
CA GLY A 242 15.82 -29.17 -4.04
C GLY A 242 14.62 -28.35 -3.55
N LEU A 243 14.66 -27.02 -3.72
CA LEU A 243 13.57 -26.10 -3.41
C LEU A 243 13.01 -25.49 -4.70
N ASP A 244 11.74 -25.06 -4.67
CA ASP A 244 11.20 -24.23 -5.74
C ASP A 244 11.77 -22.81 -5.64
N ASP A 245 12.43 -22.33 -6.69
CA ASP A 245 13.11 -21.03 -6.76
C ASP A 245 12.20 -19.86 -6.38
N GLY A 246 10.93 -19.90 -6.81
CA GLY A 246 9.94 -18.86 -6.52
C GLY A 246 9.53 -18.84 -5.05
N GLN A 247 9.28 -20.01 -4.46
CA GLN A 247 9.00 -20.13 -3.02
C GLN A 247 10.22 -19.79 -2.16
N GLU A 248 11.43 -20.16 -2.60
CA GLU A 248 12.67 -19.80 -1.93
C GLU A 248 12.85 -18.28 -1.93
N THR A 249 12.65 -17.63 -3.09
CA THR A 249 12.70 -16.17 -3.22
C THR A 249 11.71 -15.49 -2.27
N GLN A 250 10.44 -15.91 -2.26
CA GLN A 250 9.45 -15.36 -1.34
C GLN A 250 9.85 -15.55 0.13
N ALA A 251 10.33 -16.75 0.50
CA ALA A 251 10.77 -17.04 1.87
C ALA A 251 11.98 -16.19 2.29
N ASN A 252 12.94 -15.99 1.38
CA ASN A 252 14.12 -15.15 1.62
C ASN A 252 13.74 -13.68 1.77
N ILE A 253 12.78 -13.16 0.99
CA ILE A 253 12.26 -11.78 1.14
C ILE A 253 11.66 -11.58 2.53
N TYR A 254 10.77 -12.47 2.99
CA TYR A 254 10.19 -12.38 4.33
C TYR A 254 11.26 -12.48 5.43
N ARG A 255 12.19 -13.44 5.31
CA ARG A 255 13.27 -13.60 6.29
C ARG A 255 14.14 -12.35 6.37
N ALA A 256 14.55 -11.82 5.21
CA ALA A 256 15.38 -10.62 5.14
C ALA A 256 14.69 -9.43 5.80
N LEU A 257 13.40 -9.19 5.51
CA LEU A 257 12.65 -8.11 6.14
C LEU A 257 12.65 -8.26 7.68
N PHE A 258 12.30 -9.43 8.20
CA PHE A 258 12.21 -9.61 9.65
C PHE A 258 13.57 -9.52 10.35
N ASP A 259 14.65 -9.99 9.72
CA ASP A 259 16.01 -9.80 10.23
C ASP A 259 16.32 -8.28 10.36
N ILE A 260 16.00 -7.47 9.33
CA ILE A 260 16.22 -6.03 9.35
C ILE A 260 15.32 -5.30 10.36
N ILE A 261 14.06 -5.76 10.55
CA ILE A 261 13.17 -5.25 11.61
C ILE A 261 13.76 -5.52 13.00
N ASP A 262 14.28 -6.73 13.24
CA ASP A 262 14.90 -7.11 14.52
C ASP A 262 16.21 -6.33 14.78
N GLU A 263 16.93 -5.95 13.73
CA GLU A 263 18.13 -5.10 13.82
C GLU A 263 17.78 -3.62 14.06
N ASN A 264 16.61 -3.17 13.59
CA ASN A 264 16.11 -1.80 13.73
C ASN A 264 14.94 -1.71 14.74
N VAL A 265 15.18 -2.18 15.96
CA VAL A 265 14.16 -2.33 17.01
C VAL A 265 13.33 -1.05 17.19
N GLY A 266 12.01 -1.20 17.03
CA GLY A 266 11.04 -0.15 17.32
C GLY A 266 10.77 0.82 16.17
N VAL A 267 11.50 0.71 15.05
CA VAL A 267 11.25 1.46 13.81
C VAL A 267 9.94 0.99 13.18
N VAL A 268 9.87 -0.28 12.79
CA VAL A 268 8.63 -0.94 12.32
C VAL A 268 8.08 -1.84 13.43
N ARG A 269 6.78 -1.74 13.71
CA ARG A 269 6.12 -2.46 14.82
C ARG A 269 5.00 -3.41 14.38
N GLY A 270 4.83 -3.59 13.08
CA GLY A 270 3.86 -4.52 12.53
C GLY A 270 4.02 -4.65 11.03
N VAL A 271 3.70 -5.85 10.52
CA VAL A 271 3.66 -6.17 9.11
C VAL A 271 2.37 -6.92 8.83
N PHE A 272 1.56 -6.40 7.91
CA PHE A 272 0.34 -7.02 7.41
C PHE A 272 0.64 -7.69 6.07
N SER A 273 0.68 -9.02 6.06
CA SER A 273 1.03 -9.79 4.87
C SER A 273 -0.11 -9.80 3.84
N TRP A 274 0.18 -9.30 2.65
CA TRP A 274 -0.67 -9.42 1.48
C TRP A 274 -0.33 -10.70 0.71
N ASN A 275 -1.26 -11.50 0.18
CA ASN A 275 -2.67 -11.61 0.54
C ASN A 275 -2.88 -13.02 1.13
N ILE A 276 -3.35 -13.09 2.37
CA ILE A 276 -3.77 -14.34 3.00
C ILE A 276 -5.26 -14.54 2.65
N GLY A 277 -5.49 -15.20 1.52
CA GLY A 277 -6.83 -15.49 1.00
C GLY A 277 -7.68 -16.28 2.00
N ILE A 278 -8.95 -15.90 2.12
CA ILE A 278 -9.95 -16.63 2.90
C ILE A 278 -10.52 -17.73 2.00
N ALA A 279 -9.84 -18.88 1.98
CA ALA A 279 -10.27 -20.07 1.25
C ALA A 279 -10.50 -21.24 2.20
N SER A 280 -11.59 -21.99 1.98
CA SER A 280 -11.74 -23.31 2.58
C SER A 280 -10.59 -24.23 2.16
N ASP A 281 -10.29 -25.26 2.94
CA ASP A 281 -9.21 -26.19 2.60
C ASP A 281 -9.38 -26.83 1.23
N SER A 282 -10.63 -27.12 0.82
CA SER A 282 -10.92 -27.64 -0.52
C SER A 282 -10.67 -26.59 -1.61
N LEU A 283 -11.15 -25.36 -1.46
CA LEU A 283 -10.90 -24.29 -2.43
C LEU A 283 -9.41 -23.99 -2.55
N TRP A 284 -8.70 -24.02 -1.42
CA TRP A 284 -7.26 -23.86 -1.39
C TRP A 284 -6.55 -24.96 -2.19
N GLN A 285 -6.87 -26.23 -1.94
CA GLN A 285 -6.23 -27.36 -2.62
C GLN A 285 -6.55 -27.42 -4.13
N ASP A 286 -7.79 -27.10 -4.49
CA ASP A 286 -8.27 -27.24 -5.86
C ASP A 286 -7.78 -26.09 -6.77
N PHE A 287 -7.48 -24.92 -6.20
CA PHE A 287 -7.17 -23.72 -6.99
C PHE A 287 -5.91 -22.99 -6.51
N GLU A 288 -5.90 -22.48 -5.28
CA GLU A 288 -4.89 -21.52 -4.85
C GLU A 288 -3.51 -22.15 -4.62
N SER A 289 -3.43 -23.39 -4.11
CA SER A 289 -2.16 -24.06 -3.84
C SER A 289 -1.38 -24.44 -5.09
N GLN A 290 -2.04 -24.40 -6.26
CA GLN A 290 -1.45 -24.75 -7.55
C GLN A 290 -1.03 -23.53 -8.36
N ALA A 291 -1.21 -22.33 -7.80
CA ALA A 291 -0.94 -21.08 -8.48
C ALA A 291 0.17 -20.27 -7.81
N ARG A 292 0.89 -19.50 -8.63
CA ARG A 292 1.71 -18.41 -8.13
C ARG A 292 0.81 -17.37 -7.47
N SER A 293 1.21 -16.90 -6.29
CA SER A 293 0.42 -15.98 -5.48
C SER A 293 1.25 -15.33 -4.38
N TYR A 294 0.78 -14.18 -3.93
CA TYR A 294 1.25 -13.55 -2.69
C TYR A 294 1.04 -14.40 -1.43
N ASN A 295 0.02 -15.27 -1.42
CA ASN A 295 -0.29 -16.08 -0.25
C ASN A 295 0.90 -16.98 0.15
N ILE A 296 1.20 -17.01 1.45
CA ILE A 296 2.28 -17.79 2.04
C ILE A 296 1.84 -19.21 2.43
N ARG A 297 0.53 -19.48 2.51
CA ARG A 297 -0.02 -20.76 2.97
C ARG A 297 0.56 -21.91 2.15
N SER A 298 0.97 -22.99 2.83
CA SER A 298 1.59 -24.18 2.21
C SER A 298 2.87 -23.91 1.39
N LYS A 299 3.50 -22.73 1.51
CA LYS A 299 4.79 -22.40 0.88
C LYS A 299 5.90 -22.31 1.93
N LEU A 300 7.15 -22.26 1.48
CA LEU A 300 8.34 -22.08 2.35
C LEU A 300 8.23 -20.84 3.26
N SER A 301 7.65 -19.75 2.74
CA SER A 301 7.41 -18.51 3.47
C SER A 301 6.47 -18.66 4.67
N GLN A 302 5.55 -19.64 4.68
CA GLN A 302 4.67 -19.89 5.82
C GLN A 302 5.45 -20.14 7.10
N GLU A 303 6.46 -21.01 7.02
CA GLU A 303 7.27 -21.39 8.18
C GLU A 303 8.20 -20.26 8.60
N THR A 304 8.74 -19.52 7.62
CA THR A 304 9.49 -18.29 7.88
C THR A 304 8.67 -17.31 8.72
N VAL A 305 7.48 -16.93 8.25
CA VAL A 305 6.60 -15.97 8.96
C VAL A 305 6.16 -16.54 10.32
N ARG A 306 5.72 -17.80 10.37
CA ARG A 306 5.30 -18.45 11.63
C ARG A 306 6.39 -18.41 12.68
N SER A 307 7.61 -18.81 12.33
CA SER A 307 8.73 -18.88 13.27
C SER A 307 9.06 -17.52 13.90
N VAL A 308 8.95 -16.44 13.12
CA VAL A 308 9.18 -15.07 13.59
C VAL A 308 8.07 -14.63 14.53
N TYR A 309 6.80 -14.82 14.17
CA TYR A 309 5.68 -14.39 15.00
C TYR A 309 5.57 -15.22 16.30
N GLU A 310 5.92 -16.50 16.27
CA GLU A 310 6.07 -17.31 17.49
C GLU A 310 7.22 -16.86 18.39
N CYS A 311 8.29 -16.31 17.81
CA CYS A 311 9.36 -15.66 18.58
C CYS A 311 8.82 -14.40 19.26
N TYR A 312 8.11 -13.54 18.52
CA TYR A 312 7.54 -12.29 19.03
C TYR A 312 6.48 -12.53 20.11
N ALA A 313 5.63 -13.53 19.96
CA ALA A 313 4.61 -13.88 20.95
C ALA A 313 5.18 -14.36 22.30
N ARG A 314 6.46 -14.74 22.35
CA ARG A 314 7.16 -15.18 23.57
C ARG A 314 7.98 -14.07 24.25
N ARG A 315 8.16 -12.92 23.60
CA ARG A 315 8.86 -11.75 24.17
C ARG A 315 7.90 -10.93 25.03
#